data_AF-A0A645A0I3-F1
#
_entry.id   AF-A0A645A0I3-F1
#
_cell.length_a   1.000
_cell.length_b   1.000
_cell.length_c   1.000
_cell.angle_alpha   90.00
_cell.angle_beta   90.00
_cell.angle_gamma   90.00
#
_symmetry.space_group_name_H-M   'P 1'
#
loop_
_entity.id
_entity.type
_entity.pdbx_description
1 polymer ?
#
loop_
_entity_poly.entity_id
_entity_poly.type
_entity_poly.pdbx_seq_one_letter_code
_entity_poly.pdbx_strand_id
1 'polypeptide(L)'
;MGMVMTLADGKNHTLFDAKDFQWLIQKYIGFEAERYFETLVQELQEAADYTEQKVNSDLSSYEASLESNTTAFQDIKEICLEMTNELEFGKRLNRSTLNELVRKIQKTINNQI
;
A
#
# COMPACT_ATOMS: atom_id res chain seq x y z
N MET A 1 3.35 -10.35 27.45
CA MET A 1 4.51 -10.54 28.33
C MET A 1 4.75 -9.20 29.01
N GLY A 2 4.75 -9.12 30.33
CA GLY A 2 4.83 -7.86 31.06
C GLY A 2 6.28 -7.38 31.27
N MET A 3 6.49 -6.07 31.28
CA MET A 3 7.77 -5.43 31.60
C MET A 3 7.81 -5.07 33.08
N VAL A 4 8.89 -5.41 33.78
CA VAL A 4 9.07 -4.98 35.18
C VAL A 4 9.89 -3.68 35.19
N MET A 5 9.37 -2.67 35.89
CA MET A 5 10.02 -1.37 36.08
C MET A 5 10.27 -1.13 37.56
N THR A 6 11.50 -0.75 37.92
CA THR A 6 11.85 -0.33 39.28
C THR A 6 11.85 1.19 39.33
N LEU A 7 11.03 1.77 40.22
CA LEU A 7 10.99 3.22 40.41
C LEU A 7 12.14 3.70 41.30
N ALA A 8 12.35 5.02 41.35
CA ALA A 8 13.40 5.65 42.16
C ALA A 8 13.24 5.38 43.68
N ASP A 9 12.04 5.02 44.14
CA ASP A 9 11.78 4.59 45.52
C ASP A 9 12.12 3.11 45.79
N GLY A 10 12.68 2.41 44.80
CA GLY A 10 13.06 1.00 44.86
C GLY A 10 11.90 0.02 44.71
N LYS A 11 10.66 0.49 44.49
CA LYS A 11 9.50 -0.38 44.29
C LYS A 11 9.43 -0.87 42.85
N ASN A 12 9.14 -2.16 42.72
CA ASN A 12 8.92 -2.81 41.43
C ASN A 12 7.44 -2.75 41.07
N HIS A 13 7.17 -2.38 39.81
CA HIS A 13 5.85 -2.42 39.20
C HIS A 13 5.93 -3.21 37.90
N THR A 14 4.91 -4.02 37.65
CA THR A 14 4.80 -4.78 36.40
C THR A 14 3.83 -4.07 35.47
N LEU A 15 4.30 -3.74 34.28
CA LEU A 15 3.56 -3.09 33.21
C LEU A 15 3.12 -4.15 32.19
N PHE A 16 1.82 -4.26 31.98
CA PHE A 16 1.22 -5.11 30.95
C PHE A 16 0.85 -4.31 29.71
N ASP A 17 0.45 -3.05 29.90
CA ASP A 17 0.13 -2.13 28.81
C ASP A 17 0.55 -0.68 29.12
N ALA A 18 0.29 0.24 28.18
CA ALA A 18 0.63 1.65 28.33
C ALA A 18 -0.17 2.36 29.44
N LYS A 19 -1.35 1.86 29.82
CA LYS A 19 -2.19 2.44 30.88
C LYS A 19 -1.57 2.19 32.26
N ASP A 20 -0.92 1.05 32.45
CA ASP A 20 -0.17 0.79 33.68
C ASP A 20 0.95 1.84 33.87
N PHE A 21 1.61 2.24 32.78
CA PHE A 21 2.64 3.28 32.85
C PHE A 21 2.04 4.67 33.05
N GLN A 22 0.96 5.00 32.36
CA GLN A 22 0.21 6.25 32.57
C GLN A 22 -0.22 6.40 34.04
N TRP A 23 -0.69 5.32 34.67
CA TRP A 23 -1.05 5.32 36.08
C TRP A 23 0.15 5.61 36.99
N LEU A 24 1.34 5.07 36.68
CA LEU A 24 2.56 5.39 37.42
C LEU A 24 2.94 6.86 37.26
N ILE A 25 2.83 7.42 36.06
CA ILE A 25 3.11 8.84 35.81
C ILE A 25 2.17 9.71 36.65
N GLN A 26 0.86 9.42 36.60
CA GLN A 26 -0.13 10.17 37.38
C GLN A 26 0.16 10.08 38.89
N LYS A 27 0.47 8.88 39.38
CA LYS A 27 0.66 8.62 40.81
C LYS A 27 1.95 9.21 41.38
N TYR A 28 3.03 9.23 40.61
CA TYR A 28 4.36 9.59 41.10
C TYR A 28 4.88 10.94 40.59
N ILE A 29 4.40 11.41 39.44
CA ILE A 29 4.84 12.68 38.83
C ILE A 29 3.70 13.71 38.86
N GLY A 30 2.47 13.27 38.57
CA GLY A 30 1.27 14.09 38.64
C GLY A 30 0.55 14.23 37.30
N PHE A 31 -0.57 14.96 37.35
CA PHE A 31 -1.53 15.09 36.26
C PHE A 31 -0.96 15.73 34.99
N GLU A 32 -0.10 16.74 35.10
CA GLU A 32 0.47 17.40 33.92
C GLU A 32 1.39 16.47 33.11
N ALA A 33 2.17 15.64 33.81
CA ALA A 33 3.00 14.64 33.16
C ALA A 33 2.17 13.51 32.52
N GLU A 34 1.06 13.13 33.16
CA GLU A 34 0.11 12.17 32.60
C GLU A 34 -0.49 12.70 31.29
N ARG A 35 -0.93 13.96 31.29
CA ARG A 35 -1.47 14.62 30.09
C ARG A 35 -0.45 14.72 28.97
N TYR A 36 0.79 15.07 29.30
CA TYR A 36 1.87 15.11 28.31
C TYR A 36 2.14 13.73 27.71
N PHE A 37 2.14 12.67 28.54
CA PHE A 37 2.27 11.30 28.06
C PHE A 37 1.11 10.88 27.16
N GLU A 38 -0.13 11.23 27.51
CA GLU A 38 -1.33 10.99 26.69
C GLU A 38 -1.20 11.66 25.31
N THR A 39 -0.76 12.92 25.26
CA THR A 39 -0.50 13.63 24.00
C THR A 39 0.59 12.95 23.16
N LEU A 40 1.71 12.55 23.76
CA LEU A 40 2.78 11.85 23.04
C LEU A 40 2.31 10.52 22.45
N VAL A 41 1.53 9.75 23.21
CA VAL A 41 0.97 8.48 22.73
C VAL A 41 -0.02 8.73 21.59
N GLN A 42 -0.86 9.75 21.71
CA GLN A 42 -1.80 10.12 20.65
C GLN A 42 -1.07 10.54 19.36
N GLU A 43 -0.06 11.41 19.44
CA GLU A 43 0.74 11.82 18.29
C GLU A 43 1.43 10.65 17.60
N LEU A 44 1.97 9.69 18.37
CA LEU A 44 2.58 8.48 17.85
C LEU A 44 1.56 7.57 17.16
N GLN A 45 0.35 7.44 17.74
CA GLN A 45 -0.73 6.65 17.14
C GLN A 45 -1.19 7.28 15.83
N GLU A 46 -1.41 8.60 15.80
CA GLU A 46 -1.80 9.34 14.59
C GLU A 46 -0.73 9.23 13.49
N ALA A 47 0.55 9.32 13.85
CA ALA A 47 1.65 9.14 12.90
C ALA A 47 1.73 7.71 12.35
N ALA A 48 1.51 6.70 13.21
CA ALA A 48 1.47 5.30 12.80
C ALA A 48 0.29 5.03 11.86
N ASP A 49 -0.91 5.48 12.22
CA ASP A 49 -2.14 5.34 11.44
C ASP A 49 -2.00 6.06 10.09
N TYR A 50 -1.45 7.29 10.07
CA TYR A 50 -1.17 8.02 8.83
C TYR A 50 -0.18 7.27 7.93
N THR A 51 0.88 6.71 8.52
CA THR A 51 1.87 5.92 7.78
C THR A 51 1.25 4.67 7.20
N GLU A 52 0.44 3.94 7.98
CA GLU A 52 -0.28 2.75 7.54
C GLU A 52 -1.24 3.10 6.40
N GLN A 53 -2.03 4.17 6.53
CA GLN A 53 -2.94 4.64 5.48
C GLN A 53 -2.18 5.01 4.20
N LYS A 54 -1.06 5.72 4.31
CA LYS A 54 -0.23 6.09 3.17
C LYS A 54 0.35 4.86 2.47
N VAL A 55 0.91 3.92 3.23
CA VAL A 55 1.45 2.67 2.70
C VAL A 55 0.35 1.86 2.00
N ASN A 56 -0.82 1.74 2.62
CA ASN A 56 -1.95 1.04 2.03
C ASN A 56 -2.43 1.72 0.74
N SER A 57 -2.53 3.06 0.73
CA SER A 57 -2.89 3.83 -0.46
C SER A 57 -1.88 3.65 -1.59
N ASP A 58 -0.58 3.78 -1.29
CA ASP A 58 0.49 3.61 -2.28
C ASP A 58 0.50 2.18 -2.83
N LEU A 59 0.29 1.17 -1.96
CA LEU A 59 0.21 -0.23 -2.35
C LEU A 59 -1.03 -0.49 -3.22
N SER A 60 -2.21 0.01 -2.85
CA SER A 60 -3.42 -0.10 -3.66
C SER A 60 -3.27 0.58 -5.03
N SER A 61 -2.61 1.74 -5.08
CA SER A 61 -2.29 2.40 -6.37
C SER A 61 -1.37 1.56 -7.24
N TYR A 62 -0.36 0.92 -6.63
CA TYR A 62 0.55 0.04 -7.34
C TYR A 62 -0.15 -1.24 -7.84
N GLU A 63 -1.00 -1.85 -7.02
CA GLU A 63 -1.82 -3.01 -7.39
C GLU A 63 -2.77 -2.68 -8.55
N ALA A 64 -3.47 -1.54 -8.50
CA ALA A 64 -4.33 -1.08 -9.59
C ALA A 64 -3.54 -0.85 -10.88
N SER A 65 -2.32 -0.32 -10.78
CA SER A 65 -1.43 -0.12 -11.93
C SER A 65 -0.95 -1.45 -12.52
N LEU A 66 -0.66 -2.44 -11.68
CA LEU A 66 -0.30 -3.79 -12.12
C LEU A 66 -1.47 -4.50 -12.81
N GLU A 67 -2.68 -4.38 -12.26
CA GLU A 67 -3.89 -4.94 -12.86
C GLU A 67 -4.15 -4.30 -14.23
N SER A 68 -4.10 -2.97 -14.32
CA SER A 68 -4.27 -2.24 -15.59
C SER A 68 -3.25 -2.67 -16.64
N ASN A 69 -1.97 -2.79 -16.27
CA ASN A 69 -0.93 -3.30 -17.15
C ASN A 69 -1.18 -4.75 -17.57
N THR A 70 -1.63 -5.59 -16.65
CA THR A 70 -1.96 -7.00 -16.95
C THR A 70 -3.06 -7.09 -17.98
N THR A 71 -4.13 -6.31 -17.85
CA THR A 71 -5.20 -6.22 -18.84
C THR A 71 -4.67 -5.71 -20.18
N ALA A 72 -3.88 -4.64 -20.18
CA ALA A 72 -3.29 -4.10 -21.41
C ALA A 72 -2.42 -5.13 -22.15
N PHE A 73 -1.64 -5.94 -21.44
CA PHE A 73 -0.86 -7.02 -22.04
C PHE A 73 -1.72 -8.16 -22.59
N GLN A 74 -2.84 -8.48 -21.93
CA GLN A 74 -3.81 -9.46 -22.45
C GLN A 74 -4.44 -8.97 -23.75
N ASP A 75 -4.86 -7.70 -23.81
CA ASP A 75 -5.42 -7.08 -25.02
C ASP A 75 -4.40 -7.08 -26.17
N ILE A 76 -3.16 -6.69 -25.89
CA ILE A 76 -2.07 -6.72 -26.89
C ILE A 76 -1.83 -8.15 -27.39
N LYS A 77 -1.82 -9.13 -26.48
CA LYS A 77 -1.66 -10.54 -26.85
C LYS A 77 -2.79 -11.01 -27.78
N GLU A 78 -4.03 -10.63 -27.51
CA GLU A 78 -5.17 -10.96 -28.37
C GLU A 78 -5.01 -10.34 -29.77
N ILE A 79 -4.62 -9.07 -29.85
CA ILE A 79 -4.36 -8.42 -31.14
C ILE A 79 -3.22 -9.12 -31.89
N CYS A 80 -2.15 -9.52 -31.21
CA CYS A 80 -1.06 -10.29 -31.82
C CYS A 80 -1.50 -11.66 -32.35
N LEU A 81 -2.44 -12.34 -31.66
CA LEU A 81 -3.05 -13.58 -32.15
C LEU A 81 -3.88 -13.33 -33.41
N GLU A 82 -4.68 -12.25 -33.45
CA GLU A 82 -5.42 -11.84 -34.64
C GLU A 82 -4.48 -11.58 -35.83
N MET A 83 -3.36 -10.87 -35.59
CA MET A 83 -2.33 -10.64 -36.61
C MET A 83 -1.72 -11.95 -37.10
N THR A 84 -1.42 -12.88 -36.20
CA THR A 84 -0.85 -14.20 -36.56
C THR A 84 -1.83 -14.99 -37.42
N ASN A 85 -3.12 -14.96 -37.08
CA ASN A 85 -4.16 -15.62 -37.86
C ASN A 85 -4.27 -15.06 -39.30
N GLU A 86 -4.19 -13.74 -39.45
CA GLU A 86 -4.16 -13.09 -40.77
C GLU A 86 -2.91 -13.45 -41.59
N LEU A 87 -1.77 -13.64 -40.92
CA LEU A 87 -0.51 -14.03 -41.57
C LEU A 87 -0.51 -15.52 -42.00
N GLU A 88 -1.03 -16.42 -41.17
CA GLU A 88 -0.96 -17.87 -41.39
C GLU A 88 -2.12 -18.40 -42.23
N PHE A 89 -3.35 -17.91 -42.00
CA PHE A 89 -4.57 -18.45 -42.62
C PHE A 89 -5.18 -17.52 -43.67
N GLY A 90 -4.68 -16.30 -43.82
CA GLY A 90 -5.15 -15.34 -44.82
C GLY A 90 -4.86 -15.82 -46.24
N LYS A 91 -5.91 -16.02 -47.06
CA LYS A 91 -5.77 -16.36 -48.50
C LYS A 91 -4.89 -15.37 -49.27
N ARG A 92 -4.92 -14.10 -48.87
CA ARG A 92 -4.04 -13.01 -49.35
C ARG A 92 -3.75 -12.09 -48.19
N LEU A 93 -2.50 -11.66 -48.06
CA LEU A 93 -2.08 -10.73 -47.00
C LEU A 93 -2.83 -9.40 -47.09
N ASN A 94 -3.65 -9.09 -46.09
CA ASN A 94 -4.34 -7.80 -45.99
C ASN A 94 -3.51 -6.79 -45.17
N ARG A 95 -2.72 -5.98 -45.87
CA ARG A 95 -1.89 -4.93 -45.24
C ARG A 95 -2.71 -3.85 -44.52
N SER A 96 -3.95 -3.58 -44.95
CA SER A 96 -4.80 -2.60 -44.28
C SER A 96 -5.18 -3.09 -42.88
N THR A 97 -5.67 -4.33 -42.80
CA THR A 97 -6.02 -4.97 -41.52
C THR A 97 -4.82 -5.02 -40.58
N LEU A 98 -3.65 -5.45 -41.07
CA LEU A 98 -2.43 -5.49 -40.23
C LEU A 98 -2.03 -4.11 -39.70
N ASN A 99 -2.14 -3.05 -40.51
CA ASN A 99 -1.87 -1.69 -40.06
C ASN A 99 -2.89 -1.22 -39.00
N GLU A 100 -4.15 -1.61 -39.12
CA GLU A 100 -5.17 -1.30 -38.12
C GLU A 100 -4.89 -2.02 -36.79
N LEU A 101 -4.49 -3.29 -36.83
CA LEU A 101 -4.11 -4.05 -35.64
C LEU A 101 -2.89 -3.44 -34.93
N VAL A 102 -1.87 -3.03 -35.70
CA VAL A 102 -0.72 -2.30 -35.13
C VAL A 102 -1.15 -0.98 -34.48
N ARG A 103 -2.06 -0.23 -35.09
CA ARG A 103 -2.61 1.01 -34.48
C ARG A 103 -3.37 0.73 -33.19
N LYS A 104 -4.10 -0.39 -33.10
CA LYS A 104 -4.78 -0.79 -31.86
C LYS A 104 -3.75 -1.07 -30.74
N ILE A 105 -2.68 -1.82 -31.04
CA ILE A 105 -1.58 -2.07 -30.07
C ILE A 105 -0.98 -0.75 -29.59
N GLN A 106 -0.66 0.18 -30.51
CA GLN A 106 -0.11 1.49 -30.16
C GLN A 106 -1.06 2.28 -29.25
N LYS A 107 -2.37 2.24 -29.51
CA LYS A 107 -3.38 2.88 -28.67
C LYS A 107 -3.43 2.25 -27.27
N THR A 108 -3.40 0.92 -27.17
CA THR A 108 -3.38 0.22 -25.89
C THR A 108 -2.14 0.60 -25.07
N ILE A 109 -0.97 0.65 -25.69
CA ILE A 109 0.28 1.08 -25.03
C ILE A 109 0.20 2.53 -24.58
N ASN A 110 -0.28 3.44 -25.44
CA ASN A 110 -0.38 4.86 -25.09
C ASN A 110 -1.36 5.14 -23.95
N ASN A 111 -2.33 4.25 -23.70
CA ASN A 111 -3.23 4.38 -22.55
C ASN A 111 -2.57 3.98 -21.22
N GLN A 112 -1.39 3.35 -21.26
CA GLN A 112 -0.63 2.91 -20.07
C GLN A 112 0.56 3.82 -19.73
N ILE A 113 0.88 4.80 -20.59
CA ILE A 113 1.96 5.78 -20.43
C ILE A 113 1.36 7.10 -19.93
#